data_AF-A0A934H4T9-F1
#
_entry.id   AF-A0A934H4T9-F1
#
_cell.length_a   1.000
_cell.length_b   1.000
_cell.length_c   1.000
_cell.angle_alpha   90.00
_cell.angle_beta   90.00
_cell.angle_gamma   90.00
#
_symmetry.space_group_name_H-M   'P 1'
#
loop_
_entity.id
_entity.type
_entity.pdbx_description
1 polymer ?
#
loop_
_entity_poly.entity_id
_entity_poly.type
_entity_poly.pdbx_seq_one_letter_code
_entity_poly.pdbx_strand_id
1 'polypeptide(L)'
;MDALTSSPVPPTEPRSLEETGISLGFLADLALKTIYLKGEMSGQEVANALGLPFANVVDRVLEFLKREELCGVTGSRGFGERAFQYVVSHKGTDRVREVLSRSQYVGPAPVTLEAYWAMVKRQSVNQVTVNRDDVRQALSHLVLSQATLNKIGPAVNSGKSIFLYGPPGNGKTSMAEAIALLLKGRVYIPYAVEVDGHVIKVFDPLNHQAVEMPVDRDATPPPGLPRRDHRWVLATRPVVMVGGELTLESLDLVYDDIAKYYEAPFQMKANGGMFLIDDFGRQQVRPRDLLNRWIVPLEKRVDYLTLATGKKIEIPFDQLIVFSTNIAPRELVDEAFLRRIRHKIGVEDPSET
;
A
#
# COMPACT_ATOMS: atom_id res chain seq x y z
N MET A 1 14.12 18.20 15.27
CA MET A 1 12.99 19.12 15.53
C MET A 1 11.92 18.80 14.50
N ASP A 2 11.02 17.89 14.84
CA ASP A 2 9.94 17.43 13.96
C ASP A 2 8.88 18.52 13.84
N ALA A 3 9.09 19.43 12.90
CA ALA A 3 8.08 20.39 12.49
C ALA A 3 6.95 19.63 11.78
N LEU A 4 5.91 19.27 12.54
CA LEU A 4 4.50 19.16 12.12
C LEU A 4 4.27 18.71 10.66
N THR A 5 4.72 17.51 10.30
CA THR A 5 4.02 16.79 9.23
C THR A 5 2.64 16.45 9.78
N SER A 6 1.58 17.07 9.26
CA SER A 6 0.20 16.72 9.63
C SER A 6 0.02 15.22 9.44
N SER A 7 -0.03 14.46 10.53
CA SER A 7 -0.25 13.03 10.44
C SER A 7 -1.65 12.82 9.88
N PRO A 8 -1.83 11.92 8.90
CA PRO A 8 -3.16 11.65 8.35
C PRO A 8 -4.07 11.23 9.50
N VAL A 9 -5.32 11.69 9.48
CA VAL A 9 -6.25 11.28 10.53
C VAL A 9 -6.54 9.78 10.39
N PRO A 10 -6.46 9.02 11.49
CA PRO A 10 -6.55 7.56 11.46
C PRO A 10 -7.87 7.04 10.86
N PRO A 11 -7.85 5.85 10.23
CA PRO A 11 -9.07 5.09 10.00
C PRO A 11 -9.69 4.72 11.34
N THR A 12 -11.01 4.83 11.42
CA THR A 12 -11.78 4.48 12.63
C THR A 12 -11.94 2.97 12.69
N GLU A 13 -11.71 2.40 13.87
CA GLU A 13 -11.96 0.99 14.15
C GLU A 13 -13.44 0.62 13.91
N PRO A 14 -13.73 -0.49 13.22
CA PRO A 14 -15.11 -0.93 12.99
C PRO A 14 -15.77 -1.37 14.30
N ARG A 15 -17.05 -1.02 14.50
CA ARG A 15 -17.79 -1.28 15.75
C ARG A 15 -18.69 -2.52 15.69
N SER A 16 -18.83 -3.11 14.51
CA SER A 16 -19.60 -4.32 14.28
C SER A 16 -19.02 -5.13 13.12
N LEU A 17 -19.45 -6.38 12.98
CA LEU A 17 -19.08 -7.23 11.84
C LEU A 17 -19.40 -6.56 10.49
N GLU A 18 -20.55 -5.91 10.40
CA GLU A 18 -21.02 -5.24 9.19
C GLU A 18 -20.12 -4.04 8.82
N GLU A 19 -19.68 -3.27 9.82
CA GLU A 19 -18.74 -2.15 9.60
C GLU A 19 -17.35 -2.61 9.15
N THR A 20 -16.96 -3.87 9.39
CA THR A 20 -15.70 -4.40 8.84
C THR A 20 -15.71 -4.46 7.31
N GLY A 21 -16.92 -4.61 6.72
CA GLY A 21 -17.14 -4.87 5.30
C GLY A 21 -16.78 -6.29 4.86
N ILE A 22 -16.33 -7.16 5.78
CA ILE A 22 -15.89 -8.53 5.49
C ILE A 22 -16.91 -9.52 6.05
N SER A 23 -17.22 -10.56 5.27
CA SER A 23 -18.21 -11.56 5.68
C SER A 23 -17.78 -12.33 6.94
N LEU A 24 -18.75 -12.72 7.77
CA LEU A 24 -18.52 -13.57 8.95
C LEU A 24 -17.80 -14.87 8.57
N GLY A 25 -18.16 -15.50 7.45
CA GLY A 25 -17.52 -16.73 6.99
C GLY A 25 -16.03 -16.54 6.71
N PHE A 26 -15.65 -15.45 6.03
CA PHE A 26 -14.25 -15.13 5.78
C PHE A 26 -13.48 -14.88 7.08
N LEU A 27 -14.04 -14.08 8.00
CA LEU A 27 -13.39 -13.79 9.28
C LEU A 27 -13.27 -15.04 10.16
N ALA A 28 -14.27 -15.93 10.14
CA ALA A 28 -14.26 -17.21 10.82
C ALA A 28 -13.16 -18.13 10.26
N ASP A 29 -13.08 -18.26 8.94
CA ASP A 29 -12.03 -19.04 8.26
C ASP A 29 -10.62 -18.46 8.56
N LEU A 30 -10.46 -17.13 8.62
CA LEU A 30 -9.20 -16.47 8.98
C LEU A 30 -8.83 -16.68 10.46
N ALA A 31 -9.77 -16.50 11.37
CA ALA A 31 -9.57 -16.76 12.80
C ALA A 31 -9.21 -18.22 13.06
N LEU A 32 -9.92 -19.15 12.42
CA LEU A 32 -9.68 -20.58 12.57
C LEU A 32 -8.29 -20.99 12.07
N LYS A 33 -7.85 -20.49 10.90
CA LYS A 33 -6.47 -20.67 10.41
C LYS A 33 -5.44 -20.12 11.40
N THR A 34 -5.71 -18.95 11.96
CA THR A 34 -4.79 -18.27 12.89
C THR A 34 -4.62 -19.07 14.19
N ILE A 35 -5.72 -19.54 14.79
CA ILE A 35 -5.69 -20.40 15.98
C ILE A 35 -4.98 -21.72 15.66
N TYR A 36 -5.30 -22.36 14.52
CA TYR A 36 -4.68 -23.63 14.12
C TYR A 36 -3.15 -23.54 14.04
N LEU A 37 -2.62 -22.49 13.43
CA LEU A 37 -1.16 -22.31 13.28
C LEU A 37 -0.44 -21.97 14.59
N LYS A 38 -1.15 -21.40 15.57
CA LYS A 38 -0.60 -21.07 16.90
C LYS A 38 -0.84 -22.16 17.94
N GLY A 39 -1.76 -23.09 17.69
CA GLY A 39 -2.15 -24.18 18.59
C GLY A 39 -3.20 -23.76 19.61
N GLU A 40 -2.87 -22.82 20.49
CA GLU A 40 -3.77 -22.24 21.50
C GLU A 40 -3.64 -20.72 21.49
N MET A 41 -4.77 -20.00 21.50
CA MET A 41 -4.80 -18.54 21.56
C MET A 41 -5.95 -18.04 22.43
N SER A 42 -5.71 -16.97 23.18
CA SER A 42 -6.78 -16.21 23.83
C SER A 42 -7.64 -15.46 22.81
N GLY A 43 -8.89 -15.17 23.18
CA GLY A 43 -9.76 -14.33 22.35
C GLY A 43 -9.14 -12.97 22.02
N GLN A 44 -8.42 -12.36 22.97
CA GLN A 44 -7.71 -11.10 22.76
C GLN A 44 -6.53 -11.26 21.78
N GLU A 45 -5.78 -12.36 21.83
CA GLU A 45 -4.71 -12.64 20.87
C GLU A 45 -5.25 -12.85 19.46
N VAL A 46 -6.40 -13.52 19.31
CA VAL A 46 -7.08 -13.67 18.01
C VAL A 46 -7.47 -12.29 17.47
N ALA A 47 -8.08 -11.45 18.30
CA ALA A 47 -8.45 -10.09 17.92
C ALA A 47 -7.22 -9.26 17.47
N ASN A 48 -6.14 -9.36 18.24
CA ASN A 48 -4.88 -8.68 17.93
C ASN A 48 -4.25 -9.15 16.61
N ALA A 49 -4.30 -10.46 16.33
CA ALA A 49 -3.77 -11.05 15.10
C ALA A 49 -4.59 -10.66 13.87
N LEU A 50 -5.92 -10.59 14.00
CA LEU A 50 -6.82 -10.13 12.95
C LEU A 50 -6.84 -8.60 12.81
N GLY A 51 -6.26 -7.85 13.74
CA GLY A 51 -6.31 -6.38 13.72
C GLY A 51 -7.72 -5.80 13.86
N LEU A 52 -8.61 -6.54 14.51
CA LEU A 52 -10.02 -6.20 14.72
C LEU A 52 -10.33 -6.09 16.22
N PRO A 53 -11.33 -5.29 16.63
CA PRO A 53 -11.72 -5.23 18.03
C PRO A 53 -12.29 -6.55 18.51
N PHE A 54 -12.05 -6.86 19.79
CA PHE A 54 -12.68 -8.03 20.39
C PHE A 54 -14.21 -7.90 20.45
N ALA A 55 -14.70 -6.79 21.00
CA ALA A 55 -16.12 -6.59 21.28
C ALA A 55 -16.92 -6.34 19.99
N ASN A 56 -18.08 -7.00 19.87
CA ASN A 56 -19.02 -6.93 18.74
C ASN A 56 -18.49 -7.38 17.38
N VAL A 57 -17.26 -7.89 17.30
CA VAL A 57 -16.62 -8.35 16.06
C VAL A 57 -16.01 -9.73 16.28
N VAL A 58 -14.87 -9.82 16.97
CA VAL A 58 -14.14 -11.10 17.10
C VAL A 58 -14.84 -12.04 18.09
N ASP A 59 -15.50 -11.51 19.13
CA ASP A 59 -16.37 -12.28 20.02
C ASP A 59 -17.46 -13.05 19.24
N ARG A 60 -18.14 -12.40 18.30
CA ARG A 60 -19.15 -13.01 17.43
C ARG A 60 -18.55 -14.04 16.47
N VAL A 61 -17.35 -13.80 15.96
CA VAL A 61 -16.62 -14.78 15.14
C VAL A 61 -16.30 -16.03 15.96
N LEU A 62 -15.79 -15.86 17.17
CA LEU A 62 -15.44 -16.95 18.07
C LEU A 62 -16.69 -17.71 18.56
N GLU A 63 -17.78 -17.02 18.83
CA GLU A 63 -19.08 -17.63 19.15
C GLU A 63 -19.58 -18.49 17.99
N PHE A 64 -19.51 -17.99 16.75
CA PHE A 64 -19.85 -18.75 15.55
C PHE A 64 -18.99 -20.02 15.45
N LEU A 65 -17.66 -19.89 15.56
CA LEU A 65 -16.76 -21.04 15.48
C LEU A 65 -17.03 -22.09 16.57
N LYS A 66 -17.37 -21.65 17.79
CA LYS A 66 -17.78 -22.55 18.88
C LYS A 66 -19.09 -23.25 18.59
N ARG A 67 -20.12 -22.52 18.15
CA ARG A 67 -21.43 -23.07 17.83
C ARG A 67 -21.37 -24.11 16.71
N GLU A 68 -20.51 -23.88 15.72
CA GLU A 68 -20.26 -24.82 14.63
C GLU A 68 -19.30 -25.96 15.02
N GLU A 69 -18.86 -26.02 16.28
CA GLU A 69 -17.93 -27.01 16.84
C GLU A 69 -16.56 -27.03 16.13
N LEU A 70 -16.14 -25.93 15.53
CA LEU A 70 -14.85 -25.79 14.84
C LEU A 70 -13.73 -25.43 15.82
N CYS A 71 -14.05 -24.79 16.94
CA CYS A 71 -13.12 -24.58 18.04
C CYS A 71 -13.80 -24.86 19.39
N GLY A 72 -12.98 -25.13 20.40
CA GLY A 72 -13.40 -25.32 21.78
C GLY A 72 -12.66 -24.37 22.71
N VAL A 73 -13.22 -24.17 23.91
CA VAL A 73 -12.55 -23.41 24.98
C VAL A 73 -11.88 -24.39 25.94
N THR A 74 -10.55 -24.30 26.08
CA THR A 74 -9.75 -25.19 26.96
C THR A 74 -9.65 -24.65 28.39
N GLY A 75 -9.86 -23.34 28.58
CA GLY A 75 -9.83 -22.69 29.88
C GLY A 75 -9.91 -21.16 29.76
N SER A 76 -9.63 -20.46 30.86
CA SER A 76 -9.51 -19.00 30.89
C SER A 76 -8.25 -18.60 31.64
N ARG A 77 -7.49 -17.64 31.10
CA ARG A 77 -6.29 -17.07 31.76
C ARG A 77 -6.55 -15.60 32.12
N GLY A 78 -7.60 -15.35 32.90
CA GLY A 78 -8.02 -14.01 33.28
C GLY A 78 -9.53 -13.87 33.40
N PHE A 79 -10.00 -12.62 33.47
CA PHE A 79 -11.42 -12.28 33.61
C PHE A 79 -12.04 -11.89 32.26
N GLY A 80 -13.25 -12.40 32.02
CA GLY A 80 -14.05 -12.12 30.82
C GLY A 80 -13.69 -12.98 29.61
N GLU A 81 -14.54 -12.92 28.59
CA GLU A 81 -14.45 -13.79 27.40
C GLU A 81 -13.18 -13.57 26.57
N ARG A 82 -12.57 -12.39 26.68
CA ARG A 82 -11.27 -12.04 26.06
C ARG A 82 -10.14 -12.98 26.50
N ALA A 83 -10.23 -13.51 27.72
CA ALA A 83 -9.21 -14.35 28.33
C ALA A 83 -9.43 -15.86 28.09
N PHE A 84 -10.57 -16.24 27.48
CA PHE A 84 -10.85 -17.62 27.09
C PHE A 84 -9.80 -18.10 26.09
N GLN A 85 -9.28 -19.30 26.33
CA GLN A 85 -8.29 -19.96 25.49
C GLN A 85 -9.01 -20.86 24.49
N TYR A 86 -8.73 -20.63 23.22
CA TYR A 86 -9.35 -21.33 22.10
C TYR A 86 -8.35 -22.27 21.44
N VAL A 87 -8.81 -23.49 21.17
CA VAL A 87 -8.08 -24.51 20.40
C VAL A 87 -9.00 -25.05 19.31
N VAL A 88 -8.42 -25.37 18.15
CA VAL A 88 -9.16 -25.93 17.01
C VAL A 88 -9.57 -27.37 17.33
N SER A 89 -10.82 -27.73 17.04
CA SER A 89 -11.34 -29.09 17.23
C SER A 89 -10.85 -30.03 16.12
N HIS A 90 -11.19 -31.32 16.20
CA HIS A 90 -10.94 -32.23 15.07
C HIS A 90 -11.71 -31.79 13.81
N LYS A 91 -13.00 -31.47 13.95
CA LYS A 91 -13.84 -30.93 12.86
C LYS A 91 -13.28 -29.61 12.31
N GLY A 92 -12.80 -28.74 13.20
CA GLY A 92 -12.10 -27.51 12.82
C GLY A 92 -10.82 -27.76 12.03
N THR A 93 -10.06 -28.79 12.39
CA THR A 93 -8.82 -29.15 11.68
C THR A 93 -9.11 -29.57 10.24
N ASP A 94 -10.16 -30.36 10.04
CA ASP A 94 -10.60 -30.75 8.69
C ASP A 94 -11.05 -29.53 7.87
N ARG A 95 -11.80 -28.61 8.49
CA ARG A 95 -12.18 -27.33 7.87
C ARG A 95 -10.97 -26.47 7.53
N VAL A 96 -9.96 -26.37 8.40
CA VAL A 96 -8.75 -25.57 8.14
C VAL A 96 -7.98 -26.10 6.94
N ARG A 97 -7.88 -27.42 6.76
CA ARG A 97 -7.25 -28.01 5.57
C ARG A 97 -7.96 -27.60 4.28
N GLU A 98 -9.30 -27.60 4.29
CA GLU A 98 -10.10 -27.11 3.16
C GLU A 98 -9.86 -25.62 2.90
N VAL A 99 -9.89 -24.79 3.94
CA VAL A 99 -9.68 -23.33 3.81
C VAL A 99 -8.27 -23.00 3.33
N LEU A 100 -7.23 -23.66 3.86
CA LEU A 100 -5.84 -23.47 3.45
C LEU A 100 -5.60 -23.87 1.99
N SER A 101 -6.36 -24.83 1.46
CA SER A 101 -6.31 -25.18 0.04
C SER A 101 -6.83 -24.07 -0.89
N ARG A 102 -7.69 -23.18 -0.36
CA ARG A 102 -8.27 -22.04 -1.08
C ARG A 102 -7.48 -20.75 -0.89
N SER A 103 -6.92 -20.53 0.30
CA SER A 103 -6.08 -19.37 0.61
C SER A 103 -5.23 -19.60 1.85
N GLN A 104 -3.91 -19.48 1.71
CA GLN A 104 -2.96 -19.56 2.81
C GLN A 104 -2.77 -18.21 3.54
N TYR A 105 -3.49 -17.15 3.15
CA TYR A 105 -3.35 -15.84 3.79
C TYR A 105 -3.68 -15.93 5.29
N VAL A 106 -2.72 -15.52 6.13
CA VAL A 106 -2.84 -15.43 7.58
C VAL A 106 -2.16 -14.14 8.00
N GLY A 107 -2.91 -13.26 8.66
CA GLY A 107 -2.49 -11.93 9.05
C GLY A 107 -3.70 -11.11 9.49
N PRO A 108 -3.53 -9.78 9.62
CA PRO A 108 -4.66 -8.88 9.88
C PRO A 108 -5.76 -9.05 8.83
N ALA A 109 -7.01 -8.93 9.24
CA ALA A 109 -8.13 -9.03 8.34
C ALA A 109 -7.98 -7.99 7.21
N PRO A 110 -8.26 -8.37 5.95
CA PRO A 110 -8.23 -7.42 4.86
C PRO A 110 -9.31 -6.34 5.04
N VAL A 111 -9.13 -5.23 4.33
CA VAL A 111 -10.15 -4.18 4.19
C VAL A 111 -10.85 -4.35 2.84
N THR A 112 -12.04 -3.79 2.67
CA THR A 112 -12.70 -3.82 1.36
C THR A 112 -11.99 -2.90 0.36
N LEU A 113 -12.21 -3.15 -0.93
CA LEU A 113 -11.68 -2.29 -1.99
C LEU A 113 -12.20 -0.84 -1.87
N GLU A 114 -13.45 -0.66 -1.43
CA GLU A 114 -14.05 0.66 -1.22
C GLU A 114 -13.36 1.41 -0.07
N ALA A 115 -13.04 0.71 1.02
CA ALA A 115 -12.30 1.28 2.13
C ALA A 115 -10.88 1.71 1.71
N TYR A 116 -10.20 0.88 0.89
CA TYR A 116 -8.91 1.22 0.28
C TYR A 116 -9.00 2.50 -0.57
N TRP A 117 -9.99 2.58 -1.47
CA TRP A 117 -10.26 3.77 -2.28
C TRP A 117 -10.47 5.03 -1.44
N ALA A 118 -11.33 4.94 -0.42
CA ALA A 118 -11.64 6.06 0.45
C ALA A 118 -10.39 6.57 1.19
N MET A 119 -9.54 5.65 1.66
CA MET A 119 -8.30 6.01 2.35
C MET A 119 -7.29 6.68 1.41
N VAL A 120 -7.04 6.10 0.23
CA VAL A 120 -6.09 6.68 -0.74
C VAL A 120 -6.53 8.09 -1.14
N LYS A 121 -7.82 8.30 -1.42
CA LYS A 121 -8.38 9.62 -1.73
C LYS A 121 -8.19 10.63 -0.60
N ARG A 122 -8.35 10.20 0.65
CA ARG A 122 -8.22 11.06 1.83
C ARG A 122 -6.79 11.58 2.02
N GLN A 123 -5.80 10.79 1.66
CA GLN A 123 -4.37 11.09 1.87
C GLN A 123 -3.61 11.34 0.55
N SER A 124 -4.34 11.82 -0.46
CA SER A 124 -3.86 11.86 -1.83
C SER A 124 -2.51 12.57 -1.98
N VAL A 125 -1.66 12.06 -2.87
CA VAL A 125 -0.37 12.69 -3.20
C VAL A 125 -0.58 14.10 -3.79
N ASN A 126 -1.72 14.37 -4.43
CA ASN A 126 -2.03 15.68 -5.01
C ASN A 126 -2.34 16.76 -3.95
N GLN A 127 -2.49 16.37 -2.68
CA GLN A 127 -2.63 17.32 -1.57
C GLN A 127 -1.28 17.80 -1.03
N VAL A 128 -0.17 17.19 -1.48
CA VAL A 128 1.18 17.64 -1.13
C VAL A 128 1.40 19.04 -1.70
N THR A 129 1.82 19.96 -0.83
CA THR A 129 2.23 21.30 -1.22
C THR A 129 3.71 21.47 -0.91
N VAL A 130 4.49 21.77 -1.94
CA VAL A 130 5.93 21.99 -1.89
C VAL A 130 6.23 23.45 -2.18
N ASN A 131 6.90 24.13 -1.25
CA ASN A 131 7.35 25.50 -1.46
C ASN A 131 8.81 25.56 -1.95
N ARG A 132 9.30 26.77 -2.27
CA ARG A 132 10.65 26.95 -2.82
C ARG A 132 11.75 26.56 -1.83
N ASP A 133 11.53 26.77 -0.54
CA ASP A 133 12.52 26.47 0.49
C ASP A 133 12.60 24.96 0.75
N ASP A 134 11.47 24.24 0.67
CA ASP A 134 11.45 22.77 0.67
C ASP A 134 12.32 22.21 -0.46
N VAL A 135 12.15 22.72 -1.69
CA VAL A 135 12.95 22.33 -2.87
C VAL A 135 14.43 22.59 -2.61
N ARG A 136 14.80 23.81 -2.20
CA ARG A 136 16.20 24.15 -1.91
C ARG A 136 16.82 23.27 -0.83
N GLN A 137 16.07 22.96 0.22
CA GLN A 137 16.55 22.13 1.31
C GLN A 137 16.77 20.69 0.83
N ALA A 138 15.78 20.09 0.18
CA ALA A 138 15.86 18.69 -0.29
C ALA A 138 16.97 18.49 -1.34
N LEU A 139 17.22 19.49 -2.19
CA LEU A 139 18.19 19.43 -3.28
C LEU A 139 19.52 20.10 -2.94
N SER A 140 19.73 20.51 -1.68
CA SER A 140 20.93 21.25 -1.23
C SER A 140 22.25 20.51 -1.40
N HIS A 141 22.18 19.18 -1.48
CA HIS A 141 23.32 18.30 -1.70
C HIS A 141 23.64 18.08 -3.19
N LEU A 142 22.84 18.64 -4.12
CA LEU A 142 23.05 18.53 -5.56
C LEU A 142 23.44 19.88 -6.17
N VAL A 143 24.42 19.88 -7.06
CA VAL A 143 24.81 21.05 -7.85
C VAL A 143 23.90 21.14 -9.08
N LEU A 144 22.84 21.95 -8.98
CA LEU A 144 21.83 22.10 -10.04
C LEU A 144 21.71 23.57 -10.47
N SER A 145 21.44 23.79 -11.76
CA SER A 145 21.14 25.13 -12.27
C SER A 145 19.86 25.69 -11.63
N GLN A 146 19.79 27.01 -11.45
CA GLN A 146 18.59 27.67 -10.92
C GLN A 146 17.36 27.42 -11.81
N ALA A 147 17.57 27.25 -13.12
CA ALA A 147 16.51 26.92 -14.08
C ALA A 147 15.92 25.52 -13.81
N THR A 148 16.77 24.53 -13.50
CA THR A 148 16.34 23.17 -13.14
C THR A 148 15.60 23.17 -11.81
N LEU A 149 16.13 23.82 -10.78
CA LEU A 149 15.47 23.95 -9.47
C LEU A 149 14.07 24.59 -9.58
N ASN A 150 13.93 25.63 -10.41
CA ASN A 150 12.65 26.31 -10.62
C ASN A 150 11.58 25.44 -11.30
N LYS A 151 11.96 24.32 -11.95
CA LYS A 151 11.02 23.39 -12.58
C LYS A 151 10.52 22.31 -11.62
N ILE A 152 11.29 21.94 -10.60
CA ILE A 152 10.99 20.80 -9.71
C ILE A 152 9.77 21.08 -8.84
N GLY A 153 9.73 22.21 -8.13
CA GLY A 153 8.59 22.56 -7.26
C GLY A 153 7.23 22.53 -7.98
N PRO A 154 7.08 23.25 -9.11
CA PRO A 154 5.87 23.16 -9.93
C PRO A 154 5.55 21.75 -10.44
N ALA A 155 6.57 20.95 -10.78
CA ALA A 155 6.38 19.59 -11.24
C ALA A 155 5.78 18.69 -10.15
N VAL A 156 6.33 18.75 -8.94
CA VAL A 156 5.82 17.98 -7.79
C VAL A 156 4.41 18.43 -7.39
N ASN A 157 4.17 19.74 -7.29
CA ASN A 157 2.85 20.29 -6.96
C ASN A 157 1.77 19.98 -8.00
N SER A 158 2.14 19.75 -9.27
CA SER A 158 1.18 19.37 -10.29
C SER A 158 0.60 17.97 -10.06
N GLY A 159 1.31 17.12 -9.31
CA GLY A 159 1.06 15.69 -9.16
C GLY A 159 1.18 14.88 -10.45
N LYS A 160 1.51 15.51 -11.58
CA LYS A 160 1.62 14.86 -12.90
C LYS A 160 2.99 14.21 -13.07
N SER A 161 3.10 13.33 -14.05
CA SER A 161 4.34 12.59 -14.30
C SER A 161 5.52 13.51 -14.65
N ILE A 162 6.69 13.11 -14.16
CA ILE A 162 7.96 13.81 -14.33
C ILE A 162 8.90 12.91 -15.15
N PHE A 163 9.59 13.51 -16.11
CA PHE A 163 10.64 12.88 -16.90
C PHE A 163 11.97 13.55 -16.59
N LEU A 164 12.86 12.83 -15.93
CA LEU A 164 14.25 13.23 -15.67
C LEU A 164 15.12 12.62 -16.78
N TYR A 165 15.79 13.46 -17.56
CA TYR A 165 16.64 12.98 -18.65
C TYR A 165 17.96 13.74 -18.71
N GLY A 166 19.02 13.07 -19.11
CA GLY A 166 20.35 13.65 -19.23
C GLY A 166 21.45 12.59 -19.24
N PRO A 167 22.71 12.97 -19.48
CA PRO A 167 23.84 12.04 -19.50
C PRO A 167 23.94 11.14 -18.25
N PRO A 168 24.52 9.94 -18.37
CA PRO A 168 24.77 9.07 -17.22
C PRO A 168 25.74 9.74 -16.24
N GLY A 169 25.53 9.53 -14.94
CA GLY A 169 26.39 10.12 -13.89
C GLY A 169 25.93 11.47 -13.34
N ASN A 170 24.95 12.14 -13.96
CA ASN A 170 24.53 13.50 -13.55
C ASN A 170 23.52 13.54 -12.38
N GLY A 171 23.47 12.51 -11.53
CA GLY A 171 22.64 12.54 -10.32
C GLY A 171 21.11 12.50 -10.55
N LYS A 172 20.63 11.91 -11.65
CA LYS A 172 19.19 11.70 -11.91
C LYS A 172 18.51 10.93 -10.78
N THR A 173 19.10 9.81 -10.37
CA THR A 173 18.60 8.98 -9.26
C THR A 173 18.60 9.78 -7.95
N SER A 174 19.68 10.50 -7.64
CA SER A 174 19.75 11.38 -6.47
C SER A 174 18.70 12.50 -6.49
N MET A 175 18.40 13.06 -7.66
CA MET A 175 17.31 14.04 -7.81
C MET A 175 15.94 13.39 -7.64
N ALA A 176 15.73 12.17 -8.13
CA ALA A 176 14.48 11.44 -7.91
C ALA A 176 14.29 11.13 -6.41
N GLU A 177 15.34 10.73 -5.70
CA GLU A 177 15.34 10.56 -4.24
C GLU A 177 15.03 11.89 -3.53
N ALA A 178 15.63 13.00 -3.95
CA ALA A 178 15.33 14.32 -3.41
C ALA A 178 13.87 14.72 -3.66
N ILE A 179 13.30 14.39 -4.82
CA ILE A 179 11.86 14.58 -5.10
C ILE A 179 11.00 13.75 -4.14
N ALA A 180 11.42 12.53 -3.82
CA ALA A 180 10.74 11.69 -2.85
C ALA A 180 10.66 12.36 -1.46
N LEU A 181 11.76 12.98 -1.02
CA LEU A 181 11.81 13.75 0.23
C LEU A 181 10.86 14.95 0.23
N LEU A 182 10.56 15.52 -0.94
CA LEU A 182 9.60 16.64 -1.07
C LEU A 182 8.16 16.23 -0.85
N LEU A 183 7.80 14.95 -1.06
CA LEU A 183 6.43 14.49 -0.85
C LEU A 183 6.01 14.62 0.61
N LYS A 184 6.95 14.43 1.55
CA LYS A 184 6.81 14.54 3.01
C LYS A 184 5.60 13.76 3.59
N GLY A 185 5.58 13.59 4.91
CA GLY A 185 4.41 13.07 5.61
C GLY A 185 4.21 11.56 5.55
N ARG A 186 3.04 11.14 6.01
CA ARG A 186 2.70 9.76 6.34
C ARG A 186 1.37 9.36 5.72
N VAL A 187 1.17 8.07 5.50
CA VAL A 187 -0.04 7.49 4.90
C VAL A 187 -0.43 6.20 5.60
N TYR A 188 -1.72 5.86 5.56
CA TYR A 188 -2.23 4.57 5.99
C TYR A 188 -2.29 3.60 4.82
N ILE A 189 -1.69 2.43 5.00
CA ILE A 189 -1.61 1.38 3.99
C ILE A 189 -2.21 0.11 4.61
N PRO A 190 -3.23 -0.51 4.00
CA PRO A 190 -3.81 -1.71 4.56
C PRO A 190 -2.82 -2.87 4.41
N TYR A 191 -2.87 -3.83 5.33
CA TYR A 191 -2.10 -5.08 5.15
C TYR A 191 -2.52 -5.81 3.87
N ALA A 192 -3.83 -5.90 3.65
CA ALA A 192 -4.41 -6.50 2.47
C ALA A 192 -5.79 -5.92 2.15
N VAL A 193 -6.21 -6.11 0.91
CA VAL A 193 -7.54 -5.77 0.39
C VAL A 193 -8.27 -7.05 -0.01
N GLU A 194 -9.56 -7.14 0.28
CA GLU A 194 -10.42 -8.25 -0.12
C GLU A 194 -11.30 -7.86 -1.31
N VAL A 195 -11.38 -8.75 -2.30
CA VAL A 195 -12.29 -8.65 -3.44
C VAL A 195 -12.82 -10.02 -3.83
N ASP A 196 -14.13 -10.21 -3.75
CA ASP A 196 -14.82 -11.46 -4.13
C ASP A 196 -14.20 -12.73 -3.50
N GLY A 197 -13.90 -12.67 -2.21
CA GLY A 197 -13.25 -13.74 -1.45
C GLY A 197 -11.74 -13.88 -1.67
N HIS A 198 -11.15 -13.11 -2.58
CA HIS A 198 -9.71 -13.12 -2.83
C HIS A 198 -9.01 -12.05 -2.01
N VAL A 199 -7.79 -12.36 -1.59
CA VAL A 199 -6.94 -11.42 -0.85
C VAL A 199 -5.88 -10.85 -1.80
N ILE A 200 -5.71 -9.53 -1.80
CA ILE A 200 -4.62 -8.82 -2.44
C ILE A 200 -3.76 -8.22 -1.33
N LYS A 201 -2.55 -8.75 -1.13
CA LYS A 201 -1.62 -8.22 -0.15
C LYS A 201 -0.99 -6.93 -0.66
N VAL A 202 -1.09 -5.86 0.12
CA VAL A 202 -0.64 -4.51 -0.27
C VAL A 202 0.58 -4.08 0.52
N PHE A 203 0.52 -4.21 1.85
CA PHE A 203 1.66 -3.87 2.69
C PHE A 203 2.83 -4.83 2.43
N ASP A 204 3.99 -4.22 2.28
CA ASP A 204 5.23 -4.85 1.86
C ASP A 204 6.37 -4.16 2.61
N PRO A 205 7.00 -4.82 3.60
CA PRO A 205 8.06 -4.23 4.41
C PRO A 205 9.28 -3.76 3.61
N LEU A 206 9.48 -4.25 2.37
CA LEU A 206 10.57 -3.80 1.50
C LEU A 206 10.29 -2.40 0.92
N ASN A 207 9.02 -2.09 0.66
CA ASN A 207 8.58 -0.86 0.01
C ASN A 207 7.93 0.14 0.98
N HIS A 208 7.49 -0.32 2.15
CA HIS A 208 6.71 0.45 3.11
C HIS A 208 7.43 0.52 4.46
N GLN A 209 7.95 1.69 4.79
CA GLN A 209 8.55 1.95 6.08
C GLN A 209 7.46 2.29 7.11
N ALA A 210 7.09 1.31 7.93
CA ALA A 210 6.15 1.51 9.02
C ALA A 210 6.69 2.52 10.04
N VAL A 211 5.80 3.38 10.52
CA VAL A 211 6.08 4.30 11.62
C VAL A 211 5.68 3.63 12.92
N GLU A 212 6.63 3.46 13.83
CA GLU A 212 6.33 2.97 15.17
C GLU A 212 5.37 3.92 15.86
N MET A 213 4.29 3.34 16.40
CA MET A 213 3.29 4.06 17.16
C MET A 213 3.26 3.43 18.56
N PRO A 214 3.16 4.22 19.64
CA PRO A 214 3.02 3.69 20.98
C PRO A 214 1.93 2.61 21.02
N VAL A 215 2.30 1.43 21.52
CA VAL A 215 1.61 0.15 21.26
C VAL A 215 0.40 -0.05 22.18
N ASP A 216 -0.07 0.97 22.89
CA ASP A 216 -1.17 0.78 23.82
C ASP A 216 -2.52 0.69 23.09
N ARG A 217 -2.81 -0.51 22.56
CA ARG A 217 -4.08 -0.86 21.88
C ARG A 217 -5.27 -0.79 22.85
N ASP A 218 -5.00 -0.90 24.14
CA ASP A 218 -6.00 -0.86 25.21
C ASP A 218 -6.14 0.53 25.83
N ALA A 219 -5.23 1.47 25.56
CA ALA A 219 -5.36 2.85 26.00
C ALA A 219 -6.69 3.45 25.51
N THR A 220 -7.40 4.10 26.43
CA THR A 220 -8.52 4.97 26.09
C THR A 220 -7.99 6.04 25.14
N PRO A 221 -8.52 6.16 23.91
CA PRO A 221 -8.11 7.23 23.02
C PRO A 221 -8.41 8.58 23.70
N PRO A 222 -7.63 9.64 23.40
CA PRO A 222 -7.92 10.96 23.92
C PRO A 222 -9.38 11.36 23.65
N PRO A 223 -10.03 12.12 24.55
CA PRO A 223 -11.42 12.52 24.37
C PRO A 223 -11.68 13.12 22.98
N GLY A 224 -12.62 12.54 22.24
CA GLY A 224 -12.98 12.98 20.88
C GLY A 224 -12.22 12.32 19.73
N LEU A 225 -11.23 11.45 19.98
CA LEU A 225 -10.56 10.67 18.94
C LEU A 225 -11.08 9.22 18.92
N PRO A 226 -11.47 8.68 17.75
CA PRO A 226 -11.85 7.28 17.64
C PRO A 226 -10.65 6.35 17.84
N ARG A 227 -10.90 5.12 18.31
CA ARG A 227 -9.91 4.03 18.23
C ARG A 227 -9.52 3.80 16.77
N ARG A 228 -8.27 3.45 16.56
CA ARG A 228 -7.70 3.26 15.22
C ARG A 228 -7.95 1.83 14.73
N ASP A 229 -8.34 1.71 13.48
CA ASP A 229 -8.40 0.40 12.80
C ASP A 229 -6.99 -0.16 12.59
N HIS A 230 -6.71 -1.31 13.19
CA HIS A 230 -5.40 -1.97 13.18
C HIS A 230 -5.11 -2.79 11.91
N ARG A 231 -6.07 -2.89 10.98
CA ARG A 231 -5.84 -3.43 9.63
C ARG A 231 -5.00 -2.51 8.74
N TRP A 232 -4.72 -1.29 9.22
CA TRP A 232 -3.94 -0.28 8.53
C TRP A 232 -2.61 0.00 9.24
N VAL A 233 -1.55 0.09 8.45
CA VAL A 233 -0.21 0.48 8.88
C VAL A 233 0.00 1.96 8.59
N LEU A 234 0.38 2.75 9.58
CA LEU A 234 0.91 4.08 9.33
C LEU A 234 2.35 3.94 8.81
N ALA A 235 2.62 4.45 7.61
CA ALA A 235 3.93 4.42 6.98
C ALA A 235 4.33 5.82 6.51
N THR A 236 5.62 6.03 6.23
CA THR A 236 6.03 7.17 5.40
C THR A 236 5.45 7.01 3.99
N ARG A 237 5.30 8.11 3.23
CA ARG A 237 4.84 8.01 1.84
C ARG A 237 5.73 7.03 1.06
N PRO A 238 5.17 6.01 0.39
CA PRO A 238 5.96 4.96 -0.24
C PRO A 238 6.80 5.52 -1.39
N VAL A 239 7.99 4.93 -1.56
CA VAL A 239 8.87 5.20 -2.70
C VAL A 239 9.20 3.85 -3.31
N VAL A 240 8.48 3.51 -4.36
CA VAL A 240 8.72 2.27 -5.10
C VAL A 240 9.62 2.59 -6.27
N MET A 241 10.75 1.89 -6.39
CA MET A 241 11.72 2.05 -7.47
C MET A 241 11.85 0.74 -8.23
N VAL A 242 11.83 0.83 -9.57
CA VAL A 242 12.06 -0.31 -10.47
C VAL A 242 13.03 0.08 -11.57
N GLY A 243 13.88 -0.87 -11.96
CA GLY A 243 14.90 -0.70 -12.99
C GLY A 243 14.63 -1.51 -14.26
N GLY A 244 15.68 -2.16 -14.78
CA GLY A 244 15.62 -2.95 -16.02
C GLY A 244 14.80 -4.24 -15.94
N GLU A 245 14.50 -4.70 -14.72
CA GLU A 245 13.70 -5.89 -14.40
C GLU A 245 12.18 -5.69 -14.54
N LEU A 246 11.73 -4.45 -14.76
CA LEU A 246 10.31 -4.17 -14.95
C LEU A 246 9.77 -4.87 -16.20
N THR A 247 8.70 -5.64 -16.02
CA THR A 247 7.91 -6.28 -17.10
C THR A 247 6.49 -5.73 -17.13
N LEU A 248 5.69 -6.04 -18.17
CA LEU A 248 4.27 -5.64 -18.18
C LEU A 248 3.48 -6.41 -17.12
N GLU A 249 3.82 -7.68 -16.93
CA GLU A 249 3.22 -8.59 -15.97
C GLU A 249 3.42 -8.08 -14.54
N SER A 250 4.56 -7.43 -14.25
CA SER A 250 4.82 -6.77 -12.97
C SER A 250 3.85 -5.61 -12.65
N LEU A 251 3.11 -5.12 -13.65
CA LEU A 251 2.08 -4.09 -13.50
C LEU A 251 0.68 -4.67 -13.32
N ASP A 252 0.51 -5.98 -13.33
CA ASP A 252 -0.76 -6.64 -13.04
C ASP A 252 -0.70 -7.40 -11.70
N LEU A 253 -1.84 -7.88 -11.22
CA LEU A 253 -1.89 -8.66 -9.98
C LEU A 253 -1.14 -9.98 -10.16
N VAL A 254 -0.18 -10.24 -9.30
CA VAL A 254 0.59 -11.50 -9.33
C VAL A 254 -0.10 -12.49 -8.42
N TYR A 255 -0.73 -13.52 -8.99
CA TYR A 255 -1.34 -14.60 -8.22
C TYR A 255 -0.29 -15.64 -7.84
N ASP A 256 -0.17 -15.94 -6.55
CA ASP A 256 0.68 -17.03 -6.06
C ASP A 256 -0.12 -18.34 -6.02
N ASP A 257 0.25 -19.31 -6.86
CA ASP A 257 -0.43 -20.60 -6.93
C ASP A 257 -0.23 -21.51 -5.72
N ILE A 258 0.75 -21.23 -4.87
CA ILE A 258 0.98 -21.99 -3.63
C ILE A 258 0.23 -21.29 -2.49
N ALA A 259 0.44 -19.98 -2.34
CA ALA A 259 -0.15 -19.20 -1.26
C ALA A 259 -1.63 -18.88 -1.49
N LYS A 260 -2.10 -18.95 -2.75
CA LYS A 260 -3.48 -18.75 -3.20
C LYS A 260 -4.04 -17.38 -2.79
N TYR A 261 -3.23 -16.34 -2.95
CA TYR A 261 -3.61 -14.94 -2.85
C TYR A 261 -2.80 -14.11 -3.85
N TYR A 262 -3.20 -12.86 -4.09
CA TYR A 262 -2.51 -11.95 -4.99
C TYR A 262 -1.52 -11.06 -4.22
N GLU A 263 -0.38 -10.77 -4.84
CA GLU A 263 0.48 -9.64 -4.48
C GLU A 263 0.07 -8.41 -5.31
N ALA A 264 -0.03 -7.26 -4.65
CA ALA A 264 -0.33 -5.99 -5.32
C ALA A 264 0.82 -5.57 -6.25
N PRO A 265 0.53 -5.02 -7.45
CA PRO A 265 1.56 -4.52 -8.35
C PRO A 265 2.21 -3.23 -7.81
N PHE A 266 3.36 -2.86 -8.38
CA PHE A 266 4.18 -1.75 -7.89
C PHE A 266 3.44 -0.42 -7.80
N GLN A 267 2.60 -0.08 -8.77
CA GLN A 267 1.82 1.16 -8.75
C GLN A 267 0.80 1.19 -7.60
N MET A 268 0.24 0.04 -7.24
CA MET A 268 -0.72 -0.06 -6.14
C MET A 268 -0.01 0.08 -4.78
N LYS A 269 1.22 -0.47 -4.67
CA LYS A 269 2.10 -0.27 -3.51
C LYS A 269 2.60 1.18 -3.40
N ALA A 270 2.78 1.87 -4.53
CA ALA A 270 3.24 3.25 -4.57
C ALA A 270 2.15 4.31 -4.28
N ASN A 271 0.87 3.91 -4.14
CA ASN A 271 -0.23 4.84 -3.92
C ASN A 271 -0.01 5.75 -2.70
N GLY A 272 -0.30 7.04 -2.86
CA GLY A 272 0.00 8.06 -1.87
C GLY A 272 1.48 8.44 -1.79
N GLY A 273 2.32 7.99 -2.72
CA GLY A 273 3.76 8.26 -2.71
C GLY A 273 4.32 8.48 -4.11
N MET A 274 5.49 7.89 -4.37
CA MET A 274 6.21 8.00 -5.64
C MET A 274 6.44 6.62 -6.25
N PHE A 275 6.30 6.53 -7.56
CA PHE A 275 6.75 5.39 -8.36
C PHE A 275 7.82 5.85 -9.36
N LEU A 276 9.06 5.42 -9.12
CA LEU A 276 10.22 5.74 -9.94
C LEU A 276 10.55 4.55 -10.86
N ILE A 277 10.63 4.83 -12.16
CA ILE A 277 11.18 3.90 -13.15
C ILE A 277 12.54 4.45 -13.57
N ASP A 278 13.60 3.80 -13.10
CA ASP A 278 14.97 4.15 -13.45
C ASP A 278 15.42 3.47 -14.74
N ASP A 279 16.40 4.06 -15.42
CA ASP A 279 16.90 3.63 -16.73
C ASP A 279 15.80 3.34 -17.76
N PHE A 280 14.74 4.15 -17.77
CA PHE A 280 13.61 4.03 -18.69
C PHE A 280 14.07 4.03 -20.15
N GLY A 281 13.69 3.00 -20.91
CA GLY A 281 14.24 2.72 -22.24
C GLY A 281 15.19 1.53 -22.30
N ARG A 282 15.60 0.98 -21.16
CA ARG A 282 16.52 -0.17 -21.07
C ARG A 282 15.89 -1.41 -20.43
N GLN A 283 14.57 -1.41 -20.25
CA GLN A 283 13.80 -2.54 -19.74
C GLN A 283 13.62 -3.63 -20.81
N GLN A 284 13.29 -4.84 -20.37
CA GLN A 284 12.82 -5.93 -21.24
C GLN A 284 11.59 -5.50 -22.06
N VAL A 285 10.68 -4.74 -21.45
CA VAL A 285 9.50 -4.16 -22.09
C VAL A 285 9.84 -2.87 -22.83
N ARG A 286 9.20 -2.66 -23.99
CA ARG A 286 9.38 -1.40 -24.74
C ARG A 286 8.71 -0.24 -24.01
N PRO A 287 9.33 0.95 -23.93
CA PRO A 287 8.75 2.16 -23.33
C PRO A 287 7.34 2.49 -23.79
N ARG A 288 7.07 2.28 -25.09
CA ARG A 288 5.76 2.50 -25.69
C ARG A 288 4.68 1.60 -25.08
N ASP A 289 5.00 0.36 -24.76
CA ASP A 289 4.03 -0.60 -24.22
C ASP A 289 3.67 -0.26 -22.78
N LEU A 290 4.66 0.11 -21.96
CA LEU A 290 4.42 0.65 -20.61
C LEU A 290 3.53 1.90 -20.65
N LEU A 291 3.85 2.85 -21.53
CA LEU A 291 3.09 4.09 -21.64
C LEU A 291 1.68 3.87 -22.21
N ASN A 292 1.51 2.93 -23.14
CA ASN A 292 0.20 2.48 -23.64
C ASN A 292 -0.67 1.95 -22.49
N ARG A 293 -0.09 1.07 -21.64
CA ARG A 293 -0.79 0.47 -20.49
C ARG A 293 -1.26 1.52 -19.48
N TRP A 294 -0.57 2.67 -19.41
CA TRP A 294 -0.86 3.75 -18.47
C TRP A 294 -1.50 4.99 -19.08
N ILE A 295 -1.97 4.95 -20.34
CA ILE A 295 -2.75 6.07 -20.92
C ILE A 295 -3.92 6.44 -20.00
N VAL A 296 -4.76 5.46 -19.68
CA VAL A 296 -5.95 5.66 -18.86
C VAL A 296 -5.59 5.97 -17.39
N PRO A 297 -4.68 5.21 -16.74
CA PRO A 297 -4.22 5.54 -15.39
C PRO A 297 -3.65 6.96 -15.21
N LEU A 298 -2.82 7.45 -16.13
CA LEU A 298 -2.25 8.80 -16.06
C LEU A 298 -3.30 9.90 -16.26
N GLU A 299 -4.35 9.64 -17.05
CA GLU A 299 -5.41 10.60 -17.34
C GLU A 299 -6.51 10.60 -16.28
N LYS A 300 -7.02 9.41 -15.92
CA LYS A 300 -8.19 9.22 -15.05
C LYS A 300 -7.85 8.97 -13.57
N ARG A 301 -6.57 8.72 -13.23
CA ARG A 301 -6.15 8.34 -11.87
C ARG A 301 -6.79 7.03 -11.36
N VAL A 302 -7.14 6.14 -12.29
CA VAL A 302 -7.74 4.83 -12.04
C VAL A 302 -6.96 3.81 -12.86
N ASP A 303 -6.54 2.72 -12.21
CA ASP A 303 -5.95 1.58 -12.89
C ASP A 303 -6.89 0.37 -12.83
N TYR A 304 -6.87 -0.41 -13.91
CA TYR A 304 -7.73 -1.57 -14.11
C TYR A 304 -6.88 -2.82 -13.99
N LEU A 305 -7.15 -3.64 -12.99
CA LEU A 305 -6.48 -4.92 -12.78
C LEU A 305 -7.45 -6.06 -13.01
N THR A 306 -6.93 -7.22 -13.41
CA THR A 306 -7.75 -8.41 -13.69
C THR A 306 -7.37 -9.50 -12.70
N LEU A 307 -8.36 -10.04 -11.97
CA LEU A 307 -8.20 -11.23 -11.15
C LEU A 307 -8.04 -12.47 -12.04
N ALA A 308 -7.47 -13.55 -11.52
CA ALA A 308 -7.38 -14.84 -12.21
C ALA A 308 -8.77 -15.41 -12.60
N THR A 309 -9.84 -14.95 -11.94
CA THR A 309 -11.23 -15.25 -12.32
C THR A 309 -11.69 -14.55 -13.62
N GLY A 310 -10.87 -13.64 -14.17
CA GLY A 310 -11.21 -12.77 -15.29
C GLY A 310 -11.97 -11.50 -14.89
N LYS A 311 -12.37 -11.35 -13.62
CA LYS A 311 -13.03 -10.14 -13.14
C LYS A 311 -12.08 -8.95 -13.16
N LYS A 312 -12.53 -7.84 -13.75
CA LYS A 312 -11.82 -6.55 -13.71
C LYS A 312 -12.21 -5.77 -12.47
N ILE A 313 -11.21 -5.16 -11.83
CA ILE A 313 -11.38 -4.31 -10.66
C ILE A 313 -10.71 -2.96 -10.93
N GLU A 314 -11.28 -1.91 -10.34
CA GLU A 314 -10.72 -0.56 -10.39
C GLU A 314 -9.95 -0.28 -9.10
N ILE A 315 -8.69 0.11 -9.23
CA ILE A 315 -7.85 0.55 -8.10
C ILE A 315 -7.45 2.02 -8.29
N PRO A 316 -7.17 2.75 -7.19
CA PRO A 316 -6.63 4.10 -7.30
C PRO A 316 -5.24 4.07 -7.94
N PHE A 317 -4.93 5.12 -8.71
CA PHE A 317 -3.63 5.36 -9.30
C PHE A 317 -3.15 6.77 -8.90
N ASP A 318 -2.91 6.94 -7.61
CA ASP A 318 -2.62 8.20 -6.93
C ASP A 318 -1.19 8.26 -6.40
N GLN A 319 -0.24 8.15 -7.30
CA GLN A 319 1.19 8.29 -7.05
C GLN A 319 1.82 9.31 -8.01
N LEU A 320 2.93 9.91 -7.59
CA LEU A 320 3.79 10.70 -8.48
C LEU A 320 4.67 9.74 -9.29
N ILE A 321 4.47 9.70 -10.61
CA ILE A 321 5.32 8.88 -11.48
C ILE A 321 6.53 9.68 -11.94
N VAL A 322 7.71 9.12 -11.74
CA VAL A 322 8.98 9.69 -12.20
C VAL A 322 9.64 8.68 -13.13
N PHE A 323 9.94 9.10 -14.35
CA PHE A 323 10.76 8.35 -15.29
C PHE A 323 12.16 8.96 -15.29
N SER A 324 13.20 8.16 -15.08
CA SER A 324 14.60 8.55 -15.21
C SER A 324 15.20 7.85 -16.41
N THR A 325 15.91 8.58 -17.29
CA THR A 325 16.53 7.98 -18.47
C THR A 325 17.80 8.69 -18.92
N ASN A 326 18.67 7.93 -19.57
CA ASN A 326 19.84 8.43 -20.30
C ASN A 326 19.54 8.73 -21.77
N ILE A 327 18.34 8.38 -22.26
CA ILE A 327 17.93 8.51 -23.66
C ILE A 327 17.06 9.77 -23.82
N ALA A 328 17.22 10.51 -24.92
CA ALA A 328 16.39 11.69 -25.16
C ALA A 328 14.90 11.29 -25.25
N PRO A 329 13.96 12.05 -24.63
CA PRO A 329 12.54 11.67 -24.62
C PRO A 329 11.93 11.43 -26.02
N ARG A 330 12.41 12.16 -27.03
CA ARG A 330 11.96 12.05 -28.44
C ARG A 330 12.36 10.73 -29.11
N GLU A 331 13.39 10.05 -28.59
CA GLU A 331 13.84 8.76 -29.11
C GLU A 331 13.10 7.59 -28.45
N LEU A 332 12.47 7.82 -27.29
CA LEU A 332 11.75 6.79 -26.54
C LEU A 332 10.32 6.60 -27.04
N VAL A 333 9.62 7.69 -27.36
CA VAL A 333 8.21 7.69 -27.76
C VAL A 333 7.84 8.86 -28.67
N ASP A 334 6.69 8.75 -29.34
CA ASP A 334 6.14 9.79 -30.20
C ASP A 334 5.69 11.06 -29.43
N GLU A 335 5.39 12.10 -30.20
CA GLU A 335 4.98 13.40 -29.65
C GLU A 335 3.65 13.34 -28.89
N ALA A 336 2.73 12.44 -29.27
CA ALA A 336 1.44 12.29 -28.60
C ALA A 336 1.62 11.76 -27.18
N PHE A 337 2.55 10.82 -26.96
CA PHE A 337 2.94 10.37 -25.62
C PHE A 337 3.67 11.43 -24.82
N LEU A 338 4.61 12.14 -25.44
CA LEU A 338 5.31 13.23 -24.76
C LEU A 338 4.37 14.32 -24.27
N ARG A 339 3.22 14.55 -24.92
CA ARG A 339 2.20 15.51 -24.43
C ARG A 339 1.53 15.07 -23.13
N ARG A 340 1.46 13.77 -22.83
CA ARG A 340 0.92 13.22 -21.57
C ARG A 340 1.89 13.36 -20.41
N ILE A 341 3.19 13.38 -20.70
CA ILE A 341 4.25 13.62 -19.72
C ILE A 341 4.47 15.12 -19.57
N ARG A 342 3.87 15.69 -18.51
CA ARG A 342 3.77 17.14 -18.32
C ARG A 342 5.11 17.80 -18.08
N HIS A 343 5.93 17.21 -17.22
CA HIS A 343 7.19 17.82 -16.80
C HIS A 343 8.37 17.05 -17.39
N LYS A 344 9.20 17.75 -18.16
CA LYS A 344 10.45 17.22 -18.74
C LYS A 344 11.58 18.08 -18.20
N ILE A 345 12.43 17.48 -17.37
CA ILE A 345 13.49 18.17 -16.64
C ILE A 345 14.82 17.59 -17.12
N GLY A 346 15.58 18.43 -17.81
CA GLY A 346 16.94 18.12 -18.23
C GLY A 346 17.89 18.20 -17.04
N VAL A 347 18.68 17.15 -16.86
CA VAL A 347 19.72 17.03 -15.83
C VAL A 347 21.06 17.14 -16.54
N GLU A 348 21.43 18.38 -16.80
CA GLU A 348 22.67 18.73 -17.48
C GLU A 348 23.86 18.50 -16.55
N ASP A 349 25.07 18.56 -17.12
CA ASP A 349 26.29 18.42 -16.34
C ASP A 349 26.33 19.47 -15.22
N PRO A 350 26.88 19.14 -14.04
CA PRO A 350 27.08 20.11 -12.97
C PRO A 350 27.83 21.31 -13.53
N SER A 351 27.29 22.51 -13.35
CA SER A 351 28.00 23.73 -13.71
C SER A 351 29.30 23.79 -12.89
N GLU A 352 30.45 23.89 -13.55
CA GLU A 352 31.73 24.17 -12.90
C GLU A 352 31.57 25.46 -12.06
N THR A 353 31.67 25.32 -10.74
CA THR A 353 31.88 26.46 -9.84
C THR A 353 33.34 26.87 -9.82
#